data_AF-A0A1Z9EI82-F1
#
_entry.id   AF-A0A1Z9EI82-F1
#
_cell.length_a   1.000
_cell.length_b   1.000
_cell.length_c   1.000
_cell.angle_alpha   90.00
_cell.angle_beta   90.00
_cell.angle_gamma   90.00
#
_symmetry.space_group_name_H-M   'P 1'
#
loop_
_entity.id
_entity.type
_entity.pdbx_description
1 polymer ?
#
loop_
_entity_poly.entity_id
_entity_poly.type
_entity_poly.pdbx_seq_one_letter_code
_entity_poly.pdbx_strand_id
1 'polypeptide(L)'
;MANNVTTLSRFLESRWYWLGLASFGIALLGVALYYQYALGDEPCQVCIHARLWAVALTLIALIMLVISQISLLRVLGHLGVLIAGAGLYERARYLYRLDNGIGDGSCQFQLGMPDWFAVDRWMPWLFEVRNLCSFTPEMLLGLSMAETLMGMGACLSLLAAGMTVRDAVRFRTRHSA
;
A
#
# COMPACT_ATOMS: atom_id res chain seq x y z
N MET A 1 17.24 13.99 -24.86
CA MET A 1 16.53 13.03 -23.97
C MET A 1 17.43 12.35 -22.92
N ALA A 2 18.75 12.60 -22.86
CA ALA A 2 19.64 12.00 -21.84
C ALA A 2 19.57 12.68 -20.46
N ASN A 3 19.29 13.99 -20.39
CA ASN A 3 19.31 14.76 -19.14
C ASN A 3 18.09 14.51 -18.22
N ASN A 4 16.95 14.09 -18.79
CA ASN A 4 15.75 13.82 -18.00
C ASN A 4 15.88 12.49 -17.23
N VAL A 5 16.57 11.51 -17.81
CA VAL A 5 16.76 10.17 -17.21
C VAL A 5 17.69 10.24 -16.00
N THR A 6 18.74 11.08 -16.05
CA THR A 6 19.67 11.30 -14.93
C THR A 6 19.03 12.11 -13.80
N THR A 7 18.15 13.05 -14.12
CA THR A 7 17.41 13.84 -13.13
C THR A 7 16.35 13.01 -12.40
N LEU A 8 15.56 12.22 -13.14
CA LEU A 8 14.55 11.34 -12.56
C LEU A 8 15.18 10.25 -11.66
N SER A 9 16.32 9.68 -12.08
CA SER A 9 17.05 8.71 -11.26
C SER A 9 17.63 9.30 -9.98
N ARG A 10 18.17 10.52 -10.01
CA ARG A 10 18.57 11.23 -8.78
C ARG A 10 17.41 11.52 -7.84
N PHE A 11 16.25 11.87 -8.39
CA PHE A 11 15.06 12.14 -7.57
C PHE A 11 14.54 10.88 -6.88
N LEU A 12 14.49 9.77 -7.64
CA LEU A 12 14.11 8.44 -7.14
C LEU A 12 15.10 7.87 -6.10
N GLU A 13 16.37 8.27 -6.15
CA GLU A 13 17.39 7.91 -5.15
C GLU A 13 17.39 8.82 -3.92
N SER A 14 16.67 9.93 -3.96
CA SER A 14 16.68 10.92 -2.90
C SER A 14 15.67 10.58 -1.80
N ARG A 15 15.88 11.16 -0.61
CA ARG A 15 14.92 11.10 0.50
C ARG A 15 13.52 11.58 0.11
N TRP A 16 13.39 12.38 -0.96
CA TRP A 16 12.11 12.84 -1.49
C TRP A 16 11.24 11.72 -2.05
N TYR A 17 11.83 10.67 -2.62
CA TYR A 17 11.07 9.50 -3.06
C TYR A 17 10.38 8.82 -1.87
N TRP A 18 11.13 8.54 -0.81
CA TRP A 18 10.60 7.93 0.41
C TRP A 18 9.59 8.82 1.12
N LEU A 19 9.84 10.14 1.14
CA LEU A 19 8.90 11.12 1.66
C LEU A 19 7.59 11.13 0.85
N GLY A 20 7.68 11.09 -0.48
CA GLY A 20 6.52 11.00 -1.36
C GLY A 20 5.73 9.71 -1.17
N LEU A 21 6.41 8.59 -0.92
CA LEU A 21 5.75 7.32 -0.65
C LEU A 21 5.04 7.33 0.73
N ALA A 22 5.68 7.91 1.75
CA ALA A 22 5.09 8.07 3.07
C ALA A 22 3.86 9.01 3.02
N SER A 23 3.97 10.15 2.33
CA SER A 23 2.85 11.07 2.17
C SER A 23 1.70 10.43 1.38
N PHE A 24 2.01 9.63 0.36
CA PHE A 24 1.01 8.88 -0.38
C PHE A 24 0.26 7.87 0.50
N GLY A 25 0.97 7.07 1.29
CA GLY A 25 0.34 6.12 2.21
C GLY A 25 -0.51 6.81 3.30
N ILE A 26 -0.04 7.95 3.82
CA ILE A 26 -0.83 8.78 4.75
C ILE A 26 -2.10 9.32 4.07
N ALA A 27 -1.99 9.77 2.81
CA ALA A 27 -3.14 10.26 2.05
C ALA A 27 -4.17 9.15 1.82
N LEU A 28 -3.75 7.92 1.50
CA LEU A 28 -4.67 6.77 1.37
C LEU A 28 -5.45 6.52 2.67
N LEU A 29 -4.76 6.54 3.81
CA LEU A 29 -5.40 6.37 5.12
C LEU A 29 -6.33 7.54 5.45
N GLY A 30 -5.93 8.78 5.14
CA GLY A 30 -6.74 9.97 5.32
C GLY A 30 -8.03 9.93 4.50
N VAL A 31 -7.96 9.51 3.24
CA VAL A 31 -9.15 9.29 2.40
C VAL A 31 -10.02 8.19 2.98
N ALA A 32 -9.46 7.07 3.41
CA ALA A 32 -10.23 5.99 4.03
C ALA A 32 -10.95 6.43 5.31
N LEU A 33 -10.31 7.25 6.15
CA LEU A 33 -10.93 7.84 7.34
C LEU A 33 -12.01 8.86 7.00
N TYR A 34 -11.80 9.65 5.95
CA TYR A 34 -12.78 10.61 5.49
C TYR A 34 -14.07 9.90 5.06
N TYR A 35 -13.97 8.83 4.27
CA TYR A 35 -15.14 8.03 3.90
C TYR A 35 -15.83 7.41 5.13
N GLN A 36 -15.04 6.88 6.08
CA GLN A 36 -15.60 6.29 7.28
C GLN A 36 -16.33 7.29 8.19
N TYR A 37 -15.71 8.45 8.47
CA TYR A 37 -16.21 9.36 9.50
C TYR A 37 -17.05 10.52 8.95
N ALA A 38 -16.78 10.98 7.73
CA ALA A 38 -17.51 12.09 7.13
C ALA A 38 -18.68 11.62 6.26
N LEU A 39 -18.50 10.53 5.50
CA LEU A 39 -19.56 9.97 4.65
C LEU A 39 -20.36 8.86 5.34
N GLY A 40 -19.81 8.27 6.41
CA GLY A 40 -20.47 7.20 7.15
C GLY A 40 -20.36 5.82 6.49
N ASP A 41 -19.42 5.65 5.55
CA ASP A 41 -19.16 4.37 4.90
C ASP A 41 -18.37 3.44 5.82
N GLU A 42 -19.08 2.52 6.47
CA GLU A 42 -18.50 1.62 7.46
C GLU A 42 -17.56 0.58 6.84
N PRO A 43 -16.34 0.39 7.38
CA PRO A 43 -15.37 -0.54 6.82
C PRO A 43 -15.72 -2.00 7.10
N CYS A 44 -15.48 -2.85 6.10
CA CYS A 44 -15.56 -4.31 6.21
C CYS A 44 -14.19 -4.95 6.47
N GLN A 45 -14.16 -6.25 6.74
CA GLN A 45 -12.95 -7.03 7.02
C GLN A 45 -11.83 -6.83 5.97
N VAL A 46 -12.18 -6.92 4.68
CA VAL A 46 -11.22 -6.81 3.58
C VAL A 46 -10.69 -5.37 3.47
N CYS A 47 -11.54 -4.37 3.69
CA CYS A 47 -11.12 -2.97 3.75
C CYS A 47 -10.10 -2.72 4.87
N ILE A 48 -10.28 -3.35 6.04
CA ILE A 48 -9.30 -3.28 7.13
C ILE A 48 -7.98 -3.96 6.74
N HIS A 49 -8.01 -5.09 6.03
CA HIS A 49 -6.78 -5.69 5.48
C HIS A 49 -6.06 -4.76 4.49
N ALA A 50 -6.80 -4.06 3.62
CA ALA A 50 -6.22 -3.06 2.72
C ALA A 50 -5.58 -1.89 3.49
N ARG A 51 -6.24 -1.41 4.56
CA ARG A 51 -5.68 -0.37 5.44
C ARG A 51 -4.40 -0.82 6.13
N LEU A 52 -4.31 -2.09 6.55
CA LEU A 52 -3.09 -2.64 7.13
C LEU A 52 -1.92 -2.59 6.14
N TRP A 53 -2.17 -2.92 4.86
CA TRP A 53 -1.15 -2.79 3.81
C TRP A 53 -0.74 -1.34 3.56
N ALA A 54 -1.70 -0.39 3.60
CA ALA A 54 -1.38 1.03 3.50
C ALA A 54 -0.53 1.53 4.69
N VAL A 55 -0.84 1.11 5.92
CA VAL A 55 0.00 1.41 7.10
C VAL A 55 1.38 0.79 6.97
N ALA A 56 1.48 -0.47 6.54
CA ALA A 56 2.76 -1.14 6.31
C ALA A 56 3.61 -0.37 5.29
N LEU A 57 3.01 0.07 4.18
CA LEU A 57 3.68 0.89 3.16
C LEU A 57 4.19 2.21 3.75
N THR A 58 3.35 2.93 4.51
CA THR A 58 3.75 4.17 5.18
C THR A 58 4.91 3.95 6.14
N LEU A 59 4.85 2.89 6.96
CA LEU A 59 5.88 2.59 7.96
C LEU A 59 7.22 2.21 7.30
N ILE A 60 7.19 1.39 6.24
CA ILE A 60 8.38 1.08 5.45
C ILE A 60 8.99 2.36 4.86
N ALA A 61 8.15 3.24 4.30
CA ALA A 61 8.62 4.50 3.72
C ALA A 61 9.26 5.43 4.76
N LEU A 62 8.65 5.56 5.95
CA LEU A 62 9.20 6.37 7.06
C LEU A 62 10.53 5.82 7.58
N ILE A 63 10.64 4.49 7.74
CA ILE A 63 11.90 3.86 8.15
C ILE A 63 12.98 4.12 7.10
N MET A 64 12.68 3.89 5.83
CA MET A 64 13.65 4.11 4.74
C MET A 64 14.08 5.57 4.58
N LEU A 65 13.26 6.53 5.00
CA LEU A 65 13.64 7.93 5.01
C LEU A 65 14.88 8.19 5.90
N VAL A 66 15.05 7.41 6.97
CA VAL A 66 16.20 7.50 7.90
C VAL A 66 17.37 6.65 7.42
N ILE A 67 17.13 5.40 7.00
CA ILE A 67 18.19 4.41 6.75
C ILE A 67 18.57 4.19 5.26
N SER A 68 18.03 5.00 4.35
CA SER A 68 18.26 4.91 2.88
C SER A 68 19.72 5.05 2.41
N GLN A 69 20.67 5.35 3.30
CA GLN A 69 22.07 5.55 2.93
C GLN A 69 22.78 4.23 2.56
N ILE A 70 22.29 3.09 3.07
CA ILE A 70 22.90 1.78 2.86
C ILE A 70 22.23 1.10 1.66
N SER A 71 23.00 0.75 0.64
CA SER A 71 22.49 0.14 -0.61
C SER A 71 21.69 -1.14 -0.38
N LEU A 72 22.14 -2.01 0.52
CA LEU A 72 21.43 -3.25 0.88
C LEU A 72 20.06 -2.96 1.51
N LEU A 73 19.98 -1.98 2.42
CA LEU A 73 18.72 -1.61 3.08
C LEU A 73 17.73 -1.01 2.09
N ARG A 74 18.19 -0.30 1.05
CA ARG A 74 17.28 0.18 -0.01
C ARG A 74 16.66 -0.95 -0.80
N VAL A 75 17.44 -1.97 -1.15
CA VAL A 75 16.90 -3.17 -1.84
C VAL A 75 15.82 -3.82 -0.98
N LEU A 76 16.07 -3.98 0.33
CA LEU A 76 15.07 -4.51 1.27
C LEU A 76 13.85 -3.59 1.40
N GLY A 77 14.05 -2.27 1.42
CA GLY A 77 12.97 -1.29 1.45
C GLY A 77 12.07 -1.40 0.22
N HIS A 78 12.64 -1.42 -0.98
CA HIS A 78 11.87 -1.56 -2.22
C HIS A 78 11.17 -2.93 -2.31
N LEU A 79 11.80 -3.99 -1.82
CA LEU A 79 11.15 -5.29 -1.68
C LEU A 79 9.95 -5.22 -0.73
N GLY A 80 10.08 -4.51 0.40
CA GLY A 80 8.97 -4.26 1.31
C GLY A 80 7.82 -3.50 0.65
N VAL A 81 8.13 -2.45 -0.12
CA VAL A 81 7.12 -1.70 -0.90
C VAL A 81 6.46 -2.59 -1.95
N LEU A 82 7.22 -3.47 -2.62
CA LEU A 82 6.68 -4.43 -3.58
C LEU A 82 5.70 -5.39 -2.90
N ILE A 83 6.05 -5.94 -1.74
CA ILE A 83 5.18 -6.84 -0.97
C ILE A 83 3.91 -6.09 -0.52
N ALA A 84 4.06 -4.87 0.01
CA ALA A 84 2.92 -4.08 0.45
C ALA A 84 2.01 -3.68 -0.71
N GLY A 85 2.57 -3.29 -1.86
CA GLY A 85 1.83 -2.99 -3.08
C GLY A 85 1.11 -4.21 -3.64
N ALA A 86 1.76 -5.38 -3.66
CA ALA A 86 1.16 -6.63 -4.12
C ALA A 86 0.04 -7.09 -3.19
N GLY A 87 0.23 -6.98 -1.88
CA GLY A 87 -0.80 -7.26 -0.87
C GLY A 87 -2.00 -6.32 -0.99
N LEU A 88 -1.76 -5.02 -1.19
CA LEU A 88 -2.83 -4.05 -1.45
C LEU A 88 -3.59 -4.38 -2.74
N TYR A 89 -2.88 -4.72 -3.82
CA TYR A 89 -3.48 -5.13 -5.09
C TYR A 89 -4.34 -6.39 -4.95
N GLU A 90 -3.84 -7.41 -4.24
CA GLU A 90 -4.57 -8.66 -4.02
C GLU A 90 -5.88 -8.41 -3.26
N ARG A 91 -5.83 -7.64 -2.17
CA ARG A 91 -7.03 -7.29 -1.38
C ARG A 91 -8.01 -6.42 -2.17
N ALA A 92 -7.51 -5.46 -2.95
CA ALA A 92 -8.34 -4.65 -3.83
C ALA A 92 -9.00 -5.48 -4.93
N ARG A 93 -8.28 -6.44 -5.51
CA ARG A 93 -8.82 -7.38 -6.50
C ARG A 93 -9.87 -8.30 -5.90
N TYR A 94 -9.67 -8.77 -4.68
CA TYR A 94 -10.66 -9.56 -3.96
C TYR A 94 -11.95 -8.75 -3.78
N LEU A 95 -11.83 -7.51 -3.32
CA LEU A 95 -12.97 -6.61 -3.11
C LEU A 95 -13.71 -6.31 -4.42
N TYR A 96 -12.98 -6.04 -5.51
CA TYR A 96 -13.57 -5.86 -6.84
C TYR A 96 -14.36 -7.08 -7.33
N ARG A 97 -13.86 -8.30 -7.07
CA ARG A 97 -14.61 -9.52 -7.42
C ARG A 97 -15.88 -9.65 -6.60
N LEU A 98 -15.85 -9.23 -5.34
CA LEU A 98 -17.02 -9.23 -4.48
C LEU A 98 -18.06 -8.22 -4.94
N ASP A 99 -17.63 -7.01 -5.30
CA ASP A 99 -18.49 -5.96 -5.88
C ASP A 99 -19.19 -6.43 -7.17
N ASN A 100 -18.53 -7.30 -7.95
CA ASN A 100 -19.09 -7.89 -9.16
C ASN A 100 -19.84 -9.22 -8.93
N GLY A 101 -20.08 -9.62 -7.69
CA GLY A 101 -20.83 -10.83 -7.34
C GLY A 101 -20.12 -12.16 -7.63
N ILE A 102 -18.80 -12.13 -7.85
CA ILE A 102 -17.96 -13.31 -8.16
C ILE A 102 -17.22 -13.84 -6.90
N GLY A 103 -17.37 -13.17 -5.76
CA GLY A 103 -16.70 -13.50 -4.50
C GLY A 103 -17.35 -14.67 -3.73
N ASP A 104 -16.54 -15.34 -2.91
CA ASP A 104 -16.88 -16.51 -2.08
C ASP A 104 -17.59 -16.17 -0.75
N GLY A 105 -18.00 -14.90 -0.55
CA GLY A 105 -18.84 -14.49 0.58
C GLY A 105 -18.22 -14.73 1.97
N SER A 106 -16.90 -14.93 2.06
CA SER A 106 -16.20 -15.37 3.28
C SER A 106 -15.94 -14.25 4.31
N CYS A 107 -16.64 -13.11 4.20
CA CYS A 107 -16.46 -11.99 5.11
C CYS A 107 -17.14 -12.20 6.46
N GLN A 108 -16.39 -11.94 7.52
CA GLN A 108 -16.81 -12.03 8.91
C GLN A 108 -16.63 -10.67 9.60
N PHE A 109 -17.32 -10.47 10.73
CA PHE A 109 -17.11 -9.30 11.59
C PHE A 109 -15.78 -9.35 12.35
N GLN A 110 -15.07 -10.47 12.31
CA GLN A 110 -13.78 -10.65 12.95
C GLN A 110 -12.67 -10.54 11.92
N LEU A 111 -11.57 -9.89 12.30
CA LEU A 111 -10.43 -9.67 11.42
C LEU A 111 -9.68 -10.97 11.08
N GLY A 112 -9.83 -12.01 11.92
CA GLY A 112 -9.21 -13.33 11.77
C GLY A 112 -7.72 -13.37 12.12
N MET A 113 -7.22 -12.38 12.87
CA MET A 113 -5.82 -12.31 13.31
C MET A 113 -5.62 -13.02 14.65
N PRO A 114 -4.41 -13.56 14.92
CA PRO A 114 -4.11 -14.21 16.20
C PRO A 114 -4.12 -13.19 17.34
N ASP A 115 -4.36 -13.66 18.58
CA ASP A 115 -4.53 -12.79 19.75
C ASP A 115 -3.35 -11.85 20.03
N TRP A 116 -2.13 -12.25 19.68
CA TRP A 116 -0.93 -11.41 19.85
C TRP A 116 -0.86 -10.23 18.87
N PHE A 117 -1.66 -10.24 17.79
CA PHE A 117 -1.72 -9.21 16.77
C PHE A 117 -3.15 -8.67 16.60
N ALA A 118 -3.83 -8.41 17.71
CA ALA A 118 -5.18 -7.86 17.74
C ALA A 118 -5.19 -6.33 17.53
N VAL A 119 -4.84 -5.90 16.32
CA VAL A 119 -4.72 -4.47 15.97
C VAL A 119 -6.07 -3.75 15.99
N ASP A 120 -7.15 -4.48 15.76
CA ASP A 120 -8.55 -4.07 15.95
C ASP A 120 -8.83 -3.62 17.40
N ARG A 121 -8.27 -4.31 18.40
CA ARG A 121 -8.40 -3.95 19.81
C ARG A 121 -7.45 -2.82 20.24
N TRP A 122 -6.25 -2.78 19.69
CA TRP A 122 -5.26 -1.75 20.05
C TRP A 122 -5.61 -0.38 19.47
N MET A 123 -6.13 -0.35 18.24
CA MET A 123 -6.44 0.89 17.54
C MET A 123 -7.78 0.79 16.78
N PRO A 124 -8.91 0.74 17.53
CA PRO A 124 -10.23 0.49 16.94
C PRO A 124 -10.67 1.61 16.00
N TRP A 125 -10.24 2.85 16.24
CA TRP A 125 -10.56 3.97 15.35
C TRP A 125 -10.05 3.78 13.91
N LEU A 126 -9.01 2.95 13.70
CA LEU A 126 -8.46 2.68 12.38
C LEU A 126 -8.81 1.27 11.84
N PHE A 127 -8.86 0.27 12.73
CA PHE A 127 -8.88 -1.15 12.36
C PHE A 127 -10.10 -1.94 12.85
N GLU A 128 -11.12 -1.27 13.39
CA GLU A 128 -12.37 -1.93 13.74
C GLU A 128 -13.19 -2.29 12.49
N VAL A 129 -13.64 -3.54 12.42
CA VAL A 129 -14.60 -3.99 11.40
C VAL A 129 -16.00 -3.63 11.87
N ARG A 130 -16.74 -2.86 11.07
CA ARG A 130 -18.07 -2.35 11.46
C ARG A 130 -19.19 -2.88 10.59
N ASN A 131 -18.88 -3.38 9.40
CA ASN A 131 -19.87 -3.89 8.47
C ASN A 131 -19.41 -5.18 7.79
N LEU A 132 -20.37 -5.93 7.24
CA LEU A 132 -20.09 -7.05 6.34
C LEU A 132 -19.63 -6.52 4.99
N CYS A 133 -18.87 -7.33 4.24
CA CYS A 133 -18.42 -6.90 2.92
C CYS A 133 -19.62 -6.83 1.96
N SER A 134 -19.95 -5.60 1.57
CA SER A 134 -20.93 -5.25 0.55
C SER A 134 -20.26 -4.46 -0.57
N PHE A 135 -21.06 -3.81 -1.41
CA PHE A 135 -20.59 -2.89 -2.44
C PHE A 135 -19.71 -1.77 -1.86
N THR A 136 -18.59 -1.50 -2.54
CA THR A 136 -17.73 -0.36 -2.21
C THR A 136 -18.30 0.97 -2.74
N PRO A 137 -18.01 2.09 -2.04
CA PRO A 137 -18.46 3.39 -2.49
C PRO A 137 -17.71 3.82 -3.76
N GLU A 138 -18.43 4.59 -4.57
CA GLU A 138 -17.86 5.26 -5.73
C GLU A 138 -16.90 6.38 -5.30
N MET A 139 -15.76 6.46 -5.98
CA MET A 139 -14.76 7.49 -5.78
C MET A 139 -14.79 8.50 -6.93
N LEU A 140 -13.83 9.42 -6.93
CA LEU A 140 -13.64 10.37 -8.03
C LEU A 140 -13.57 9.63 -9.38
N LEU A 141 -14.21 10.20 -10.40
CA LEU A 141 -14.29 9.67 -11.77
C LEU A 141 -15.30 8.53 -11.98
N GLY A 142 -16.13 8.19 -10.98
CA GLY A 142 -17.12 7.11 -11.10
C GLY A 142 -16.49 5.71 -11.16
N LEU A 143 -15.30 5.59 -10.56
CA LEU A 143 -14.64 4.31 -10.33
C LEU A 143 -14.84 3.90 -8.88
N SER A 144 -14.99 2.60 -8.65
CA SER A 144 -15.09 2.06 -7.31
C SER A 144 -13.79 2.28 -6.52
N MET A 145 -13.91 2.32 -5.20
CA MET A 145 -12.74 2.34 -4.32
C MET A 145 -11.83 1.12 -4.58
N ALA A 146 -12.42 -0.06 -4.83
CA ALA A 146 -11.68 -1.28 -5.15
C ALA A 146 -10.85 -1.14 -6.43
N GLU A 147 -11.41 -0.64 -7.52
CA GLU A 147 -10.69 -0.42 -8.78
C GLU A 147 -9.55 0.58 -8.63
N THR A 148 -9.81 1.68 -7.91
CA THR A 148 -8.82 2.72 -7.68
C THR A 148 -7.63 2.16 -6.90
N LEU A 149 -7.89 1.43 -5.80
CA LEU A 149 -6.84 0.77 -5.02
C LEU A 149 -6.10 -0.30 -5.82
N MET A 150 -6.81 -1.04 -6.69
CA MET A 150 -6.19 -2.03 -7.57
C MET A 150 -5.21 -1.37 -8.53
N GLY A 151 -5.60 -0.28 -9.18
CA GLY A 151 -4.72 0.49 -10.06
C GLY A 151 -3.50 1.05 -9.32
N MET A 152 -3.72 1.64 -8.14
CA MET A 152 -2.63 2.19 -7.32
C MET A 152 -1.67 1.10 -6.83
N GLY A 153 -2.17 -0.03 -6.34
CA GLY A 153 -1.37 -1.17 -5.89
C GLY A 153 -0.53 -1.77 -7.02
N ALA A 154 -1.12 -1.90 -8.22
CA ALA A 154 -0.38 -2.35 -9.41
C ALA A 154 0.73 -1.37 -9.80
N CYS A 155 0.44 -0.07 -9.82
CA CYS A 155 1.42 0.96 -10.15
C CYS A 155 2.58 0.97 -9.14
N LEU A 156 2.27 0.94 -7.83
CA LEU A 156 3.28 0.85 -6.77
C LEU A 156 4.15 -0.39 -6.90
N SER A 157 3.56 -1.55 -7.19
CA SER A 157 4.28 -2.80 -7.36
C SER A 157 5.24 -2.75 -8.56
N LEU A 158 4.80 -2.21 -9.70
CA LEU A 158 5.64 -2.05 -10.88
C LEU A 158 6.80 -1.07 -10.64
N LEU A 159 6.52 0.07 -10.00
CA LEU A 159 7.54 1.04 -9.63
C LEU A 159 8.57 0.42 -8.67
N ALA A 160 8.12 -0.27 -7.63
CA ALA A 160 8.98 -0.94 -6.66
C ALA A 160 9.82 -2.06 -7.30
N ALA A 161 9.24 -2.88 -8.19
CA ALA A 161 9.97 -3.90 -8.92
C ALA A 161 11.07 -3.28 -9.79
N GLY A 162 10.76 -2.22 -10.54
CA GLY A 162 11.73 -1.50 -11.36
C GLY A 162 12.87 -0.91 -10.53
N MET A 163 12.57 -0.33 -9.37
CA MET A 163 13.60 0.20 -8.46
C MET A 163 14.45 -0.89 -7.83
N THR A 164 13.85 -2.00 -7.42
CA THR A 164 14.56 -3.16 -6.85
C THR A 164 15.57 -3.72 -7.85
N VAL A 165 15.18 -3.89 -9.12
CA VAL A 165 16.09 -4.37 -10.18
C VAL A 165 17.25 -3.39 -10.38
N ARG A 166 16.98 -2.09 -10.43
CA ARG A 166 18.03 -1.06 -10.60
C ARG A 166 19.02 -1.06 -9.45
N ASP A 167 18.53 -1.16 -8.22
CA ASP A 167 19.37 -1.20 -7.02
C ASP A 167 20.16 -2.51 -6.91
N ALA A 168 19.57 -3.65 -7.27
CA ALA A 168 20.25 -4.93 -7.31
C ALA A 168 21.39 -4.95 -8.34
N VAL A 169 21.16 -4.42 -9.55
CA VAL A 169 22.20 -4.30 -10.59
C VAL A 169 23.35 -3.42 -10.09
N ARG A 170 23.06 -2.28 -9.45
CA ARG A 170 24.09 -1.40 -8.88
C ARG A 170 24.84 -2.00 -7.71
N PHE A 171 24.16 -2.77 -6.85
CA PHE A 171 24.81 -3.46 -5.75
C PHE A 171 25.82 -4.48 -6.29
N ARG A 172 25.44 -5.24 -7.33
CA ARG A 172 26.32 -6.20 -7.99
C ARG A 172 27.54 -5.54 -8.63
N THR A 173 27.38 -4.42 -9.33
CA THR A 173 28.52 -3.74 -9.97
C THR A 173 29.51 -3.14 -8.97
N ARG A 174 29.05 -2.68 -7.80
CA ARG A 174 29.94 -2.17 -6.73
C ARG A 174 30.76 -3.25 -6.02
N HIS A 175 30.28 -4.49 -6.00
CA HIS A 175 30.94 -5.60 -5.30
C HIS A 175 31.78 -6.49 -6.23
N SER A 176 31.70 -6.27 -7.54
CA SER A 176 32.54 -6.92 -8.57
C SER A 176 33.74 -6.06 -9.02
N ALA A 177 33.94 -4.89 -8.40
CA ALA A 177 35.13 -4.04 -8.55
C ALA A 177 35.94 -4.09 -7.24
#